data_AF-A0A348V4T5-F1
#
_entry.id   AF-A0A348V4T5-F1
#
_cell.length_a   1.000
_cell.length_b   1.000
_cell.length_c   1.000
_cell.angle_alpha   90.00
_cell.angle_beta   90.00
_cell.angle_gamma   90.00
#
_symmetry.space_group_name_H-M   'P 1'
#
loop_
_entity.id
_entity.type
_entity.pdbx_description
1 polymer ?
#
loop_
_entity_poly.entity_id
_entity_poly.type
_entity_poly.pdbx_seq_one_letter_code
_entity_poly.pdbx_strand_id
1 'polypeptide(L)'
;MLDRVPTSAELAAAPPDIPSITAIALQDYIRLQWVEPTGSTPSANPVGYIVQRSRDNGATWRDITDTVDGLARIQGSVYAWNFNRGVDGYPEATANYGYSPLSGYRFRVKAVNAAGTASLGWTACTVNASQYRSWRPTVPAGGGSRSSMRTAAISWNREANAYGFLRYEIQVRRTSAPPGGDTQWYAPAAGLNAYGTELEYKAGVSGLEFDLTSEEWTQSLPLSGQAAGTPSDTSYEFRVRTVIDVPQAADDMPNGLYASGGKRASAWCTAIAVLAKATSAYDLVSGAVNQAALSTVVATSITTAQSTATAAQTQANTATVLIVEDHLSPELPSATYPANKQVYQTAGAQPNTMWQVSADGASWLSVKVDTSNLSGTVVTNQIATGAVTAEKTKIKRHYII
;
A
#
# COMPACT_ATOMS: atom_id res chain seq x y z
N MET A 1 -56.71 -79.00 -2.31
CA MET A 1 -56.06 -77.91 -3.06
C MET A 1 -54.60 -78.25 -3.14
N LEU A 2 -54.13 -78.72 -4.30
CA LEU A 2 -52.70 -78.91 -4.54
C LEU A 2 -52.08 -77.51 -4.68
N ASP A 3 -51.26 -77.12 -3.71
CA ASP A 3 -50.36 -75.98 -3.83
C ASP A 3 -49.48 -76.22 -5.05
N ARG A 4 -49.78 -75.49 -6.12
CA ARG A 4 -48.95 -75.45 -7.30
C ARG A 4 -47.60 -74.87 -6.85
N VAL A 5 -46.58 -75.70 -6.82
CA VAL A 5 -45.19 -75.25 -6.66
C VAL A 5 -44.95 -74.23 -7.78
N PRO A 6 -44.70 -72.94 -7.46
CA PRO A 6 -44.50 -71.94 -8.49
C PRO A 6 -43.33 -72.38 -9.36
N THR A 7 -43.51 -72.26 -10.67
CA THR A 7 -42.43 -72.59 -11.61
C THR A 7 -41.28 -71.60 -11.41
N SER A 8 -40.04 -71.97 -11.75
CA SER A 8 -38.87 -71.08 -11.64
C SER A 8 -39.04 -69.74 -12.39
N ALA A 9 -39.99 -69.63 -13.32
CA ALA A 9 -40.33 -68.39 -14.04
C ALA A 9 -41.33 -67.49 -13.28
N GLU A 10 -42.15 -68.05 -12.36
CA GLU A 10 -42.99 -67.28 -11.44
C GLU A 10 -42.18 -66.68 -10.26
N LEU A 11 -40.87 -66.98 -10.19
CA LEU A 11 -39.99 -66.73 -9.05
C LEU A 11 -39.07 -65.51 -9.17
N ALA A 12 -39.17 -64.67 -10.20
CA ALA A 12 -38.37 -63.44 -10.25
C ALA A 12 -38.98 -62.34 -11.14
N ALA A 13 -40.25 -62.01 -10.94
CA ALA A 13 -40.85 -60.84 -11.60
C ALA A 13 -39.97 -59.60 -11.36
N ALA A 14 -39.54 -58.95 -12.45
CA ALA A 14 -38.71 -57.76 -12.37
C ALA A 14 -39.49 -56.63 -11.66
N PRO A 15 -38.81 -55.80 -10.83
CA PRO A 15 -39.41 -54.59 -10.33
C PRO A 15 -39.90 -53.67 -11.45
N PRO A 16 -40.94 -52.85 -11.21
CA PRO A 16 -41.25 -51.74 -12.09
C PRO A 16 -40.09 -50.75 -12.15
N ASP A 17 -40.04 -49.98 -13.24
CA ASP A 17 -39.07 -48.91 -13.38
C ASP A 17 -39.30 -47.79 -12.37
N ILE A 18 -38.23 -47.07 -12.03
CA ILE A 18 -38.29 -45.94 -11.11
C ILE A 18 -39.14 -44.82 -11.76
N PRO A 19 -40.21 -44.31 -11.11
CA PRO A 19 -41.07 -43.30 -11.75
C PRO A 19 -40.36 -41.97 -12.03
N SER A 20 -39.55 -41.50 -11.09
CA SER A 20 -38.81 -40.25 -11.22
C SER A 20 -37.59 -40.21 -10.30
N ILE A 21 -36.59 -39.43 -10.70
CA ILE A 21 -35.37 -39.18 -9.94
C ILE A 21 -35.03 -37.69 -10.02
N THR A 22 -34.49 -37.16 -8.93
CA THR A 22 -33.93 -35.82 -8.82
C THR A 22 -32.48 -35.89 -8.36
N ALA A 23 -31.65 -35.01 -8.91
CA ALA A 23 -30.26 -34.85 -8.52
C ALA A 23 -29.98 -33.38 -8.21
N ILE A 24 -29.56 -33.07 -6.99
CA ILE A 24 -29.28 -31.69 -6.54
C ILE A 24 -27.81 -31.60 -6.15
N ALA A 25 -27.06 -30.71 -6.78
CA ALA A 25 -25.66 -30.47 -6.44
C ALA A 25 -25.54 -29.64 -5.16
N LEU A 26 -24.67 -30.10 -4.28
CA LEU A 26 -24.26 -29.46 -3.03
C LEU A 26 -22.73 -29.42 -3.00
N GLN A 27 -22.15 -28.70 -2.03
CA GLN A 27 -20.71 -28.45 -1.95
C GLN A 27 -19.83 -29.68 -2.22
N ASP A 28 -20.05 -30.76 -1.48
CA ASP A 28 -19.18 -31.94 -1.49
C ASP A 28 -19.79 -33.19 -2.15
N TYR A 29 -21.06 -33.10 -2.56
CA TYR A 29 -21.78 -34.24 -3.10
C TYR A 29 -22.99 -33.83 -3.93
N ILE A 30 -23.53 -34.78 -4.68
CA ILE A 30 -24.82 -34.66 -5.35
C ILE A 30 -25.82 -35.52 -4.59
N ARG A 31 -26.88 -34.90 -4.06
CA ARG A 31 -27.97 -35.63 -3.43
C ARG A 31 -28.91 -36.16 -4.50
N LEU A 32 -29.06 -37.47 -4.54
CA LEU A 32 -30.00 -38.18 -5.38
C LEU A 32 -31.20 -38.58 -4.54
N GLN A 33 -32.39 -38.42 -5.10
CA GLN A 33 -33.64 -38.91 -4.51
C GLN A 33 -34.57 -39.38 -5.62
N TRP A 34 -35.19 -40.54 -5.43
CA TRP A 34 -36.19 -41.07 -6.36
C TRP A 34 -37.44 -41.55 -5.65
N VAL A 35 -38.53 -41.69 -6.42
CA VAL A 35 -39.77 -42.30 -5.96
C VAL A 35 -39.60 -43.82 -5.99
N GLU A 36 -39.91 -44.51 -4.89
CA GLU A 36 -39.84 -45.97 -4.85
C GLU A 36 -41.01 -46.58 -5.64
N PRO A 37 -40.74 -47.44 -6.64
CA PRO A 37 -41.81 -48.16 -7.31
C PRO A 37 -42.38 -49.24 -6.38
N THR A 38 -43.68 -49.52 -6.52
CA THR A 38 -44.33 -50.65 -5.85
C THR A 38 -44.54 -51.78 -6.84
N GLY A 39 -44.02 -52.96 -6.54
CA GLY A 39 -44.19 -54.14 -7.37
C GLY A 39 -45.66 -54.59 -7.42
N SER A 40 -46.09 -55.13 -8.56
CA SER A 40 -47.42 -55.74 -8.70
C SER A 40 -47.54 -57.07 -7.93
N THR A 41 -46.42 -57.65 -7.51
CA THR A 41 -46.32 -58.84 -6.67
C THR A 41 -45.26 -58.66 -5.58
N PRO A 42 -45.31 -59.41 -4.47
CA PRO A 42 -44.28 -59.33 -3.42
C PRO A 42 -42.86 -59.59 -3.93
N SER A 43 -42.69 -60.52 -4.89
CA SER A 43 -41.39 -60.83 -5.49
C SER A 43 -40.85 -59.73 -6.43
N ALA A 44 -41.72 -58.82 -6.89
CA ALA A 44 -41.34 -57.67 -7.72
C ALA A 44 -41.03 -56.42 -6.89
N ASN A 45 -41.20 -56.45 -5.57
CA ASN A 45 -40.87 -55.30 -4.74
C ASN A 45 -39.35 -55.04 -4.72
N PRO A 46 -38.92 -53.78 -4.87
CA PRO A 46 -37.52 -53.44 -4.75
C PRO A 46 -37.03 -53.63 -3.31
N VAL A 47 -35.81 -54.16 -3.18
CA VAL A 47 -35.05 -54.21 -1.90
C VAL A 47 -33.73 -53.45 -1.99
N GLY A 48 -33.38 -52.97 -3.17
CA GLY A 48 -32.19 -52.18 -3.43
C GLY A 48 -32.21 -51.55 -4.80
N TYR A 49 -31.17 -50.78 -5.09
CA TYR A 49 -31.08 -49.97 -6.30
C TYR A 49 -29.67 -50.02 -6.87
N ILE A 50 -29.57 -49.94 -8.19
CA ILE A 50 -28.30 -49.71 -8.89
C ILE A 50 -28.31 -48.26 -9.33
N VAL A 51 -27.27 -47.51 -8.97
CA VAL A 51 -27.11 -46.10 -9.32
C VAL A 51 -25.86 -45.96 -10.16
N GLN A 52 -25.98 -45.22 -11.27
CA GLN A 52 -24.84 -44.89 -12.10
C GLN A 52 -24.80 -43.39 -12.40
N ARG A 53 -23.57 -42.90 -12.55
CA ARG A 53 -23.23 -41.53 -12.92
C ARG A 53 -22.51 -41.51 -14.26
N SER A 54 -22.85 -40.52 -15.07
CA SER A 54 -22.09 -40.08 -16.21
C SER A 54 -21.54 -38.68 -15.94
N ARG A 55 -20.36 -38.35 -16.48
CA ARG A 55 -19.76 -37.00 -16.46
C ARG A 55 -19.66 -36.35 -17.84
N ASP A 56 -20.09 -37.07 -18.88
CA ASP A 56 -19.88 -36.77 -20.28
C ASP A 56 -21.20 -36.79 -21.07
N ASN A 57 -22.26 -36.21 -20.47
CA ASN A 57 -23.60 -36.13 -21.06
C ASN A 57 -24.26 -37.48 -21.39
N GLY A 58 -23.83 -38.56 -20.75
CA GLY A 58 -24.43 -39.89 -20.83
C GLY A 58 -23.68 -40.85 -21.75
N ALA A 59 -22.47 -40.50 -22.19
CA ALA A 59 -21.67 -41.36 -23.06
C ALA A 59 -21.02 -42.51 -22.28
N THR A 60 -20.55 -42.28 -21.06
CA THR A 60 -20.00 -43.33 -20.18
C THR A 60 -20.69 -43.34 -18.82
N TRP A 61 -21.04 -44.53 -18.35
CA TRP A 61 -21.74 -44.71 -17.08
C TRP A 61 -20.90 -45.53 -16.12
N ARG A 62 -20.78 -45.05 -14.88
CA ARG A 62 -20.04 -45.72 -13.82
C ARG A 62 -20.91 -45.88 -12.60
N ASP A 63 -20.81 -47.02 -11.93
CA ASP A 63 -21.53 -47.24 -10.67
C ASP A 63 -20.86 -46.58 -9.47
N ILE A 64 -21.39 -46.84 -8.28
CA ILE A 64 -20.89 -46.28 -7.02
C ILE A 64 -19.47 -46.74 -6.65
N THR A 65 -18.93 -47.75 -7.33
CA THR A 65 -17.53 -48.23 -7.20
C THR A 65 -16.63 -47.67 -8.30
N ASP A 66 -17.16 -46.77 -9.13
CA ASP A 66 -16.52 -46.19 -10.32
C ASP A 66 -16.24 -47.20 -11.46
N THR A 67 -16.88 -48.37 -11.40
CA THR A 67 -16.80 -49.41 -12.44
C THR A 67 -17.68 -49.04 -13.64
N VAL A 68 -17.12 -49.07 -14.85
CA VAL A 68 -17.88 -48.82 -16.10
C VAL A 68 -18.98 -49.85 -16.26
N ASP A 69 -20.21 -49.37 -16.45
CA ASP A 69 -21.44 -50.18 -16.50
C ASP A 69 -21.60 -51.16 -15.32
N GLY A 70 -20.97 -50.85 -14.18
CA GLY A 70 -21.04 -51.65 -12.98
C GLY A 70 -22.45 -51.71 -12.39
N LEU A 71 -22.73 -52.75 -11.59
CA LEU A 71 -24.06 -53.03 -11.06
C LEU A 71 -24.07 -53.08 -9.53
N ALA A 72 -23.15 -52.35 -8.88
CA ALA A 72 -23.13 -52.24 -7.43
C ALA A 72 -24.47 -51.72 -6.88
N ARG A 73 -24.94 -52.35 -5.81
CA ARG A 73 -26.25 -52.10 -5.23
C ARG A 73 -26.15 -51.25 -3.97
N ILE A 74 -27.14 -50.41 -3.77
CA ILE A 74 -27.38 -49.66 -2.54
C ILE A 74 -28.80 -49.91 -2.03
N GLN A 75 -29.07 -49.44 -0.81
CA GLN A 75 -30.39 -49.50 -0.19
C GLN A 75 -30.94 -48.08 0.04
N GLY A 76 -32.26 -47.98 0.11
CA GLY A 76 -32.99 -46.72 0.31
C GLY A 76 -33.10 -45.88 -0.96
N SER A 77 -34.06 -44.96 -0.97
CA SER A 77 -34.40 -44.06 -2.09
C SER A 77 -33.65 -42.74 -2.13
N VAL A 78 -32.68 -42.56 -1.22
CA VAL A 78 -31.85 -41.36 -1.11
C VAL A 78 -30.39 -41.79 -1.09
N TYR A 79 -29.58 -41.14 -1.92
CA TYR A 79 -28.14 -41.42 -1.98
C TYR A 79 -27.33 -40.13 -2.12
N ALA A 80 -26.24 -40.03 -1.36
CA ALA A 80 -25.28 -38.93 -1.47
C ALA A 80 -24.09 -39.40 -2.32
N TRP A 81 -24.03 -38.94 -3.57
CA TRP A 81 -22.88 -39.20 -4.42
C TRP A 81 -21.77 -38.19 -4.13
N ASN A 82 -20.83 -38.57 -3.27
CA ASN A 82 -19.70 -37.71 -2.90
C ASN A 82 -18.77 -37.47 -4.08
N PHE A 83 -18.22 -36.26 -4.20
CA PHE A 83 -17.16 -35.97 -5.16
C PHE A 83 -15.86 -36.62 -4.70
N ASN A 84 -15.26 -37.44 -5.56
CA ASN A 84 -13.90 -37.91 -5.33
C ASN A 84 -12.93 -36.79 -5.75
N ARG A 85 -12.30 -36.10 -4.80
CA ARG A 85 -11.43 -34.95 -5.11
C ARG A 85 -10.23 -35.29 -6.00
N GLY A 86 -9.79 -36.54 -6.05
CA GLY A 86 -8.72 -36.97 -6.96
C GLY A 86 -9.16 -37.14 -8.42
N VAL A 87 -10.46 -37.34 -8.67
CA VAL A 87 -10.99 -37.64 -10.02
C VAL A 87 -12.01 -36.59 -10.49
N ASP A 88 -12.93 -36.19 -9.62
CA ASP A 88 -13.96 -35.18 -9.88
C ASP A 88 -13.46 -33.76 -9.57
N GLY A 89 -12.42 -33.63 -8.73
CA GLY A 89 -11.85 -32.34 -8.36
C GLY A 89 -12.86 -31.40 -7.70
N TYR A 90 -12.93 -30.18 -8.23
CA TYR A 90 -13.81 -29.10 -7.76
C TYR A 90 -14.65 -28.59 -8.93
N PRO A 91 -15.71 -29.35 -9.33
CA PRO A 91 -16.46 -29.05 -10.53
C PRO A 91 -17.29 -27.76 -10.36
N GLU A 92 -17.37 -26.97 -11.42
CA GLU A 92 -18.25 -25.81 -11.50
C GLU A 92 -19.59 -26.18 -12.14
N ALA A 93 -20.61 -25.34 -11.93
CA ALA A 93 -21.97 -25.61 -12.40
C ALA A 93 -22.03 -25.82 -13.92
N THR A 94 -21.36 -24.98 -14.70
CA THR A 94 -21.48 -24.98 -16.17
C THR A 94 -20.14 -24.98 -16.91
N ALA A 95 -19.10 -24.38 -16.34
CA ALA A 95 -17.85 -24.16 -17.05
C ALA A 95 -16.80 -25.25 -16.74
N ASN A 96 -16.07 -25.67 -17.77
CA ASN A 96 -15.04 -26.70 -17.68
C ASN A 96 -13.68 -26.05 -17.37
N TYR A 97 -13.10 -26.43 -16.25
CA TYR A 97 -11.85 -25.89 -15.75
C TYR A 97 -10.96 -27.01 -15.20
N GLY A 98 -10.68 -27.96 -16.08
CA GLY A 98 -9.92 -29.18 -15.75
C GLY A 98 -10.73 -30.32 -15.18
N TYR A 99 -11.92 -30.01 -14.69
CA TYR A 99 -12.89 -30.99 -14.26
C TYR A 99 -14.18 -30.84 -15.06
N SER A 100 -14.83 -31.96 -15.36
CA SER A 100 -16.12 -31.97 -16.05
C SER A 100 -17.13 -31.10 -15.28
N PRO A 101 -17.81 -30.15 -15.93
CA PRO A 101 -18.80 -29.32 -15.27
C PRO A 101 -20.03 -30.14 -14.89
N LEU A 102 -20.74 -29.70 -13.84
CA LEU A 102 -21.96 -30.37 -13.37
C LEU A 102 -23.07 -30.40 -14.44
N SER A 103 -23.08 -29.44 -15.36
CA SER A 103 -23.96 -29.43 -16.55
C SER A 103 -23.81 -30.66 -17.44
N GLY A 104 -22.65 -31.33 -17.41
CA GLY A 104 -22.37 -32.59 -18.08
C GLY A 104 -22.75 -33.85 -17.28
N TYR A 105 -23.03 -33.70 -15.99
CA TYR A 105 -23.33 -34.83 -15.11
C TYR A 105 -24.74 -35.35 -15.35
N ARG A 106 -24.88 -36.67 -15.39
CA ARG A 106 -26.17 -37.36 -15.49
C ARG A 106 -26.19 -38.50 -14.48
N PHE A 107 -27.38 -38.80 -13.96
CA PHE A 107 -27.59 -39.95 -13.09
C PHE A 107 -28.69 -40.83 -13.65
N ARG A 108 -28.55 -42.14 -13.45
CA ARG A 108 -29.60 -43.10 -13.77
C ARG A 108 -29.71 -44.17 -12.68
N VAL A 109 -30.93 -44.65 -12.44
CA VAL A 109 -31.22 -45.64 -11.39
C VAL A 109 -32.09 -46.77 -11.91
N LYS A 110 -31.84 -47.97 -11.38
CA LYS A 110 -32.68 -49.17 -11.52
C LYS A 110 -33.11 -49.69 -10.16
N ALA A 111 -34.34 -50.19 -10.07
CA ALA A 111 -34.82 -50.97 -8.95
C ALA A 111 -34.33 -52.42 -9.05
N VAL A 112 -34.07 -53.07 -7.91
CA VAL A 112 -33.65 -54.47 -7.84
C VAL A 112 -34.42 -55.20 -6.74
N ASN A 113 -35.01 -56.35 -7.05
CA ASN A 113 -35.73 -57.17 -6.06
C ASN A 113 -34.81 -58.09 -5.24
N ALA A 114 -35.38 -58.83 -4.29
CA ALA A 114 -34.66 -59.79 -3.45
C ALA A 114 -33.98 -60.94 -4.23
N ALA A 115 -34.53 -61.30 -5.40
CA ALA A 115 -33.92 -62.30 -6.28
C ALA A 115 -32.72 -61.74 -7.07
N GLY A 116 -32.47 -60.44 -6.99
CA GLY A 116 -31.41 -59.76 -7.72
C GLY A 116 -31.75 -59.39 -9.16
N THR A 117 -33.01 -59.51 -9.56
CA THR A 117 -33.51 -59.06 -10.87
C THR A 117 -33.72 -57.55 -10.85
N ALA A 118 -33.14 -56.86 -11.84
CA ALA A 118 -33.29 -55.42 -12.01
C ALA A 118 -34.51 -55.07 -12.86
N SER A 119 -35.03 -53.85 -12.70
CA SER A 119 -36.05 -53.29 -13.58
C SER A 119 -35.54 -53.19 -15.03
N LEU A 120 -36.47 -53.15 -15.99
CA LEU A 120 -36.14 -53.19 -17.42
C LEU A 120 -35.46 -51.89 -17.86
N GLY A 121 -36.10 -50.76 -17.59
CA GLY A 121 -35.66 -49.42 -17.95
C GLY A 121 -34.74 -48.79 -16.92
N TRP A 122 -33.92 -47.85 -17.39
CA TRP A 122 -33.21 -46.90 -16.55
C TRP A 122 -34.03 -45.61 -16.46
N THR A 123 -34.16 -45.06 -15.27
CA THR A 123 -34.71 -43.71 -15.10
C THR A 123 -33.58 -42.75 -14.86
N ALA A 124 -33.46 -41.72 -15.70
CA ALA A 124 -32.34 -40.79 -15.70
C ALA A 124 -32.76 -39.36 -15.36
N CYS A 125 -31.82 -38.57 -14.86
CA CYS A 125 -31.97 -37.13 -14.70
C CYS A 125 -30.67 -36.37 -14.97
N THR A 126 -30.82 -35.06 -15.16
CA THR A 126 -29.74 -34.08 -15.13
C THR A 126 -29.53 -33.57 -13.70
N VAL A 127 -28.36 -33.02 -13.43
CA VAL A 127 -28.05 -32.39 -12.15
C VAL A 127 -28.64 -30.98 -12.10
N ASN A 128 -29.40 -30.69 -11.05
CA ASN A 128 -29.82 -29.34 -10.71
C ASN A 128 -28.73 -28.66 -9.88
N ALA A 129 -28.09 -27.63 -10.46
CA ALA A 129 -27.06 -26.83 -9.82
C ALA A 129 -27.52 -25.39 -9.50
N SER A 130 -28.82 -25.11 -9.46
CA SER A 130 -29.33 -23.73 -9.25
C SER A 130 -28.97 -23.13 -7.89
N GLN A 131 -28.74 -23.97 -6.89
CA GLN A 131 -28.31 -23.59 -5.53
C GLN A 131 -26.82 -23.86 -5.28
N TYR A 132 -26.10 -24.36 -6.30
CA TYR A 132 -24.69 -24.69 -6.17
C TYR A 132 -23.86 -23.41 -6.22
N ARG A 133 -22.99 -23.22 -5.22
CA ARG A 133 -22.01 -22.13 -5.18
C ARG A 133 -20.77 -22.50 -5.98
N SER A 134 -19.82 -21.58 -6.10
CA SER A 134 -18.59 -21.82 -6.86
C SER A 134 -17.43 -22.24 -5.96
N TRP A 135 -16.47 -23.00 -6.49
CA TRP A 135 -15.16 -23.20 -5.88
C TRP A 135 -14.13 -22.18 -6.37
N ARG A 136 -14.61 -21.10 -6.98
CA ARG A 136 -13.80 -20.02 -7.52
C ARG A 136 -14.11 -18.74 -6.76
N PRO A 137 -13.13 -18.17 -6.06
CA PRO A 137 -13.34 -16.90 -5.41
C PRO A 137 -13.49 -15.80 -6.44
N THR A 138 -14.37 -14.85 -6.15
CA THR A 138 -14.52 -13.62 -6.91
C THR A 138 -13.73 -12.48 -6.26
N VAL A 139 -13.40 -11.49 -7.07
CA VAL A 139 -12.71 -10.27 -6.61
C VAL A 139 -13.58 -9.61 -5.53
N PRO A 140 -13.02 -9.25 -4.36
CA PRO A 140 -13.77 -8.54 -3.33
C PRO A 140 -14.49 -7.32 -3.91
N ALA A 141 -15.82 -7.28 -3.78
CA ALA A 141 -16.64 -6.23 -4.37
C ALA A 141 -16.74 -5.03 -3.43
N GLY A 142 -16.26 -3.88 -3.87
CA GLY A 142 -16.40 -2.61 -3.16
C GLY A 142 -15.58 -2.56 -1.87
N GLY A 143 -14.84 -1.47 -1.68
CA GLY A 143 -14.10 -1.21 -0.47
C GLY A 143 -14.32 0.20 0.02
N GLY A 144 -14.63 0.34 1.31
CA GLY A 144 -14.65 1.63 1.98
C GLY A 144 -13.26 1.92 2.52
N SER A 145 -12.83 3.18 2.44
CA SER A 145 -11.68 3.65 3.20
C SER A 145 -12.10 4.77 4.14
N ARG A 146 -11.47 4.78 5.31
CA ARG A 146 -11.54 5.87 6.28
C ARG A 146 -10.12 6.18 6.71
N SER A 147 -9.83 7.45 6.91
CA SER A 147 -8.59 7.87 7.54
C SER A 147 -8.85 8.85 8.66
N SER A 148 -8.09 8.67 9.74
CA SER A 148 -8.06 9.59 10.87
C SER A 148 -6.59 9.79 11.24
N MET A 149 -6.11 11.03 11.08
CA MET A 149 -4.67 11.34 11.22
C MET A 149 -3.84 10.39 10.34
N ARG A 150 -2.91 9.65 10.94
CA ARG A 150 -2.06 8.64 10.29
C ARG A 150 -2.72 7.27 10.13
N THR A 151 -3.87 7.03 10.75
CA THR A 151 -4.50 5.70 10.72
C THR A 151 -5.42 5.56 9.52
N ALA A 152 -5.13 4.56 8.70
CA ALA A 152 -5.98 4.07 7.63
C ALA A 152 -6.79 2.87 8.12
N ALA A 153 -8.09 2.88 7.84
CA ALA A 153 -8.96 1.72 7.99
C ALA A 153 -9.62 1.46 6.63
N ILE A 154 -9.52 0.23 6.14
CA ILE A 154 -10.17 -0.21 4.91
C ILE A 154 -11.01 -1.45 5.20
N SER A 155 -12.10 -1.60 4.46
CA SER A 155 -12.98 -2.76 4.57
C SER A 155 -13.51 -3.15 3.20
N TRP A 156 -13.93 -4.39 3.03
CA TRP A 156 -14.52 -4.91 1.80
C TRP A 156 -15.70 -5.82 2.09
N ASN A 157 -16.52 -6.13 1.07
CA ASN A 157 -17.61 -7.06 1.26
C ASN A 157 -17.13 -8.51 1.17
N ARG A 158 -17.67 -9.34 2.06
CA ARG A 158 -17.49 -10.79 1.99
C ARG A 158 -18.15 -11.36 0.75
N GLU A 159 -17.47 -12.26 0.06
CA GLU A 159 -18.08 -13.05 -1.01
C GLU A 159 -19.08 -14.06 -0.43
N ALA A 160 -20.30 -14.10 -0.99
CA ALA A 160 -21.36 -15.01 -0.56
C ALA A 160 -21.50 -16.27 -1.43
N ASN A 161 -20.96 -16.24 -2.65
CA ASN A 161 -21.23 -17.23 -3.71
C ASN A 161 -20.10 -18.25 -3.90
N ALA A 162 -19.12 -18.28 -2.99
CA ALA A 162 -18.07 -19.27 -2.99
C ALA A 162 -18.22 -20.28 -1.85
N TYR A 163 -17.71 -21.49 -2.06
CA TYR A 163 -17.58 -22.54 -1.06
C TYR A 163 -16.24 -22.45 -0.31
N GLY A 164 -16.18 -23.10 0.85
CA GLY A 164 -14.96 -23.21 1.65
C GLY A 164 -14.72 -22.02 2.59
N PHE A 165 -13.56 -22.07 3.25
CA PHE A 165 -13.11 -21.01 4.14
C PHE A 165 -12.43 -19.89 3.34
N LEU A 166 -13.09 -18.74 3.28
CA LEU A 166 -12.57 -17.56 2.61
C LEU A 166 -11.50 -16.88 3.48
N ARG A 167 -10.37 -16.58 2.84
CA ARG A 167 -9.30 -15.73 3.36
C ARG A 167 -9.11 -14.56 2.41
N TYR A 168 -8.32 -13.59 2.85
CA TYR A 168 -7.95 -12.44 2.04
C TYR A 168 -6.45 -12.26 2.05
N GLU A 169 -5.95 -11.74 0.94
CA GLU A 169 -4.58 -11.27 0.86
C GLU A 169 -4.61 -9.79 0.54
N ILE A 170 -3.76 -9.02 1.22
CA ILE A 170 -3.68 -7.58 1.08
C ILE A 170 -2.27 -7.14 0.68
N GLN A 171 -2.22 -6.10 -0.13
CA GLN A 171 -1.01 -5.37 -0.46
C GLN A 171 -1.22 -3.87 -0.34
N VAL A 172 -0.12 -3.15 -0.12
CA VAL A 172 -0.07 -1.69 -0.01
C VAL A 172 1.02 -1.13 -0.92
N ARG A 173 0.80 0.10 -1.39
CA ARG A 173 1.84 0.96 -1.97
C ARG A 173 1.59 2.42 -1.58
N ARG A 174 2.65 3.21 -1.60
CA ARG A 174 2.57 4.66 -1.44
C ARG A 174 2.47 5.31 -2.82
N THR A 175 1.49 6.19 -3.06
CA THR A 175 1.28 6.75 -4.42
C THR A 175 1.75 8.18 -4.58
N SER A 176 1.83 8.95 -3.50
CA SER A 176 2.40 10.31 -3.51
C SER A 176 3.43 10.47 -2.40
N ALA A 177 4.71 10.46 -2.78
CA ALA A 177 5.82 10.92 -1.95
C ALA A 177 7.00 11.32 -2.85
N PRO A 178 7.77 12.38 -2.54
CA PRO A 178 9.06 12.61 -3.16
C PRO A 178 10.13 11.59 -2.67
N PRO A 179 11.00 11.06 -3.54
CA PRO A 179 11.02 11.20 -4.99
C PRO A 179 10.25 10.04 -5.65
N GLY A 180 8.98 10.28 -5.98
CA GLY A 180 8.12 9.30 -6.64
C GLY A 180 7.46 8.32 -5.67
N GLY A 181 6.15 8.13 -5.82
CA GLY A 181 5.45 7.02 -5.17
C GLY A 181 6.03 5.67 -5.58
N ASP A 182 5.74 4.65 -4.79
CA ASP A 182 6.15 3.28 -5.08
C ASP A 182 5.37 2.75 -6.28
N THR A 183 6.10 2.26 -7.29
CA THR A 183 5.52 1.54 -8.44
C THR A 183 5.17 0.10 -8.09
N GLN A 184 5.79 -0.43 -7.04
CA GLN A 184 5.67 -1.80 -6.57
C GLN A 184 4.66 -1.95 -5.43
N TRP A 185 4.14 -3.16 -5.28
CA TRP A 185 3.23 -3.55 -4.20
C TRP A 185 3.96 -4.36 -3.13
N TYR A 186 3.59 -4.17 -1.87
CA TYR A 186 4.22 -4.83 -0.73
C TYR A 186 3.17 -5.36 0.24
N ALA A 187 3.56 -6.30 1.09
CA ALA A 187 2.76 -6.66 2.25
C ALA A 187 2.66 -5.43 3.19
N PRO A 188 1.48 -5.07 3.70
CA PRO A 188 1.38 -4.04 4.71
C PRO A 188 2.08 -4.45 6.01
N ALA A 189 2.72 -3.49 6.65
CA ALA A 189 3.36 -3.71 7.94
C ALA A 189 2.33 -3.82 9.07
N ALA A 190 2.34 -4.95 9.78
CA ALA A 190 1.58 -5.14 11.01
C ALA A 190 2.40 -4.65 12.21
N GLY A 191 1.93 -3.59 12.90
CA GLY A 191 2.48 -3.16 14.18
C GLY A 191 3.81 -2.38 14.14
N LEU A 192 4.25 -1.90 12.98
CA LEU A 192 5.39 -0.98 12.90
C LEU A 192 5.01 0.45 13.33
N ASN A 193 6.01 1.25 13.69
CA ASN A 193 5.83 2.59 14.21
C ASN A 193 5.71 3.60 13.07
N ALA A 194 4.51 4.14 12.86
CA ALA A 194 4.27 5.18 11.85
C ALA A 194 5.18 6.43 12.01
N TYR A 195 5.71 6.69 13.21
CA TYR A 195 6.61 7.83 13.47
C TYR A 195 8.10 7.50 13.32
N GLY A 196 8.48 6.24 13.09
CA GLY A 196 9.87 5.81 12.96
C GLY A 196 10.47 6.26 11.63
N THR A 197 10.29 5.47 10.58
CA THR A 197 10.75 5.80 9.22
C THR A 197 9.60 5.83 8.20
N GLU A 198 9.83 6.50 7.06
CA GLU A 198 8.85 6.55 5.96
C GLU A 198 8.61 5.20 5.28
N LEU A 199 9.41 4.19 5.58
CA LEU A 199 9.28 2.84 5.03
C LEU A 199 8.41 1.93 5.90
N GLU A 200 8.03 2.35 7.11
CA GLU A 200 7.31 1.52 8.08
C GLU A 200 5.83 1.24 7.75
N TYR A 201 5.37 1.56 6.53
CA TYR A 201 4.08 1.09 6.03
C TYR A 201 4.14 -0.30 5.38
N LYS A 202 5.34 -0.76 4.97
CA LYS A 202 5.52 -2.02 4.23
C LYS A 202 6.40 -3.00 4.99
N ALA A 203 6.13 -4.29 4.78
CA ALA A 203 6.92 -5.40 5.29
C ALA A 203 7.55 -6.21 4.16
N GLY A 204 8.78 -6.66 4.37
CA GLY A 204 9.48 -7.56 3.47
C GLY A 204 9.81 -6.96 2.10
N VAL A 205 9.90 -7.83 1.09
CA VAL A 205 10.25 -7.46 -0.29
C VAL A 205 9.00 -7.20 -1.13
N SER A 206 9.20 -6.53 -2.27
CA SER A 206 8.16 -6.31 -3.27
C SER A 206 7.50 -7.62 -3.69
N GLY A 207 6.19 -7.60 -3.90
CA GLY A 207 5.39 -8.73 -4.37
C GLY A 207 4.83 -9.60 -3.26
N LEU A 208 5.30 -9.46 -2.01
CA LEU A 208 4.73 -10.18 -0.88
C LEU A 208 3.33 -9.66 -0.52
N GLU A 209 2.54 -10.53 0.08
CA GLU A 209 1.20 -10.30 0.57
C GLU A 209 1.13 -10.51 2.10
N PHE A 210 0.07 -9.98 2.70
CA PHE A 210 -0.29 -10.30 4.07
C PHE A 210 -1.62 -11.06 4.09
N ASP A 211 -1.64 -12.21 4.76
CA ASP A 211 -2.82 -13.06 4.90
C ASP A 211 -3.76 -12.53 5.99
N LEU A 212 -5.04 -12.49 5.67
CA LEU A 212 -6.11 -12.01 6.54
C LEU A 212 -7.27 -13.01 6.59
N THR A 213 -7.93 -13.05 7.74
CA THR A 213 -9.17 -13.80 7.95
C THR A 213 -10.39 -12.90 8.18
N SER A 214 -10.19 -11.58 8.24
CA SER A 214 -11.22 -10.55 8.43
C SER A 214 -11.45 -9.76 7.15
N GLU A 215 -12.64 -9.17 7.00
CA GLU A 215 -13.02 -8.30 5.89
C GLU A 215 -12.60 -6.83 6.09
N GLU A 216 -11.63 -6.60 6.98
CA GLU A 216 -11.11 -5.29 7.32
C GLU A 216 -9.62 -5.33 7.63
N TRP A 217 -8.96 -4.19 7.39
CA TRP A 217 -7.57 -3.94 7.72
C TRP A 217 -7.42 -2.52 8.27
N THR A 218 -6.65 -2.38 9.34
CA THR A 218 -6.31 -1.07 9.93
C THR A 218 -4.82 -0.97 10.14
N GLN A 219 -4.24 0.18 9.78
CA GLN A 219 -2.81 0.42 9.91
C GLN A 219 -2.52 1.91 10.14
N SER A 220 -1.57 2.21 11.03
CA SER A 220 -0.98 3.55 11.12
C SER A 220 0.12 3.69 10.07
N LEU A 221 0.05 4.77 9.29
CA LEU A 221 0.90 5.01 8.13
C LEU A 221 1.85 6.18 8.39
N PRO A 222 3.13 6.07 7.99
CA PRO A 222 4.06 7.17 8.03
C PRO A 222 3.66 8.28 7.05
N LEU A 223 4.20 9.48 7.28
CA LEU A 223 3.98 10.65 6.44
C LEU A 223 5.27 11.01 5.71
N SER A 224 5.13 11.54 4.50
CA SER A 224 6.23 12.10 3.72
C SER A 224 6.82 13.31 4.43
N GLY A 225 8.13 13.49 4.33
CA GLY A 225 8.84 14.60 4.96
C GLY A 225 8.96 14.48 6.49
N GLN A 226 8.48 13.40 7.12
CA GLN A 226 8.54 13.26 8.58
C GLN A 226 9.98 13.16 9.09
N ALA A 227 10.90 12.57 8.31
CA ALA A 227 12.31 12.50 8.66
C ALA A 227 13.01 13.86 8.61
N ALA A 228 12.53 14.75 7.74
CA ALA A 228 12.94 16.16 7.68
C ALA A 228 12.18 17.04 8.69
N GLY A 229 11.28 16.45 9.48
CA GLY A 229 10.46 17.15 10.45
C GLY A 229 9.42 18.09 9.83
N THR A 230 9.08 17.87 8.56
CA THR A 230 8.03 18.57 7.82
C THR A 230 7.00 17.54 7.33
N PRO A 231 6.27 16.86 8.24
CA PRO A 231 5.31 15.85 7.85
C PRO A 231 4.21 16.45 6.98
N SER A 232 3.88 15.77 5.88
CA SER A 232 2.82 16.17 4.96
C SER A 232 1.86 15.02 4.65
N ASP A 233 0.64 15.39 4.24
CA ASP A 233 -0.38 14.44 3.81
C ASP A 233 0.20 13.49 2.74
N THR A 234 -0.02 12.19 2.92
CA THR A 234 0.60 11.14 2.09
C THR A 234 -0.46 10.16 1.64
N SER A 235 -0.54 9.93 0.32
CA SER A 235 -1.49 8.99 -0.25
C SER A 235 -0.90 7.60 -0.34
N TYR A 236 -1.73 6.63 0.00
CA TYR A 236 -1.48 5.21 -0.10
C TYR A 236 -2.59 4.56 -0.90
N GLU A 237 -2.29 3.41 -1.47
CA GLU A 237 -3.25 2.54 -2.10
C GLU A 237 -3.12 1.14 -1.52
N PHE A 238 -4.25 0.52 -1.28
CA PHE A 238 -4.35 -0.88 -0.89
C PHE A 238 -5.05 -1.66 -1.99
N ARG A 239 -4.72 -2.95 -2.11
CA ARG A 239 -5.50 -3.88 -2.94
C ARG A 239 -5.65 -5.19 -2.20
N VAL A 240 -6.77 -5.84 -2.41
CA VAL A 240 -7.16 -7.07 -1.73
C VAL A 240 -7.62 -8.09 -2.75
N ARG A 241 -7.35 -9.37 -2.52
CA ARG A 241 -7.94 -10.48 -3.28
C ARG A 241 -8.51 -11.52 -2.33
N THR A 242 -9.53 -12.23 -2.79
CA THR A 242 -10.13 -13.35 -2.04
C THR A 242 -9.36 -14.62 -2.35
N VAL A 243 -9.15 -15.46 -1.33
CA VAL A 243 -8.41 -16.71 -1.41
C VAL A 243 -9.25 -17.81 -0.79
N ILE A 244 -9.29 -18.98 -1.44
CA ILE A 244 -9.96 -20.17 -0.93
C ILE A 244 -8.91 -21.25 -0.71
N ASP A 245 -9.01 -21.95 0.41
CA ASP A 245 -8.10 -23.05 0.77
C ASP A 245 -8.39 -24.34 -0.02
N VAL A 246 -8.27 -24.24 -1.33
CA VAL A 246 -8.47 -25.33 -2.29
C VAL A 246 -7.29 -25.33 -3.26
N PRO A 247 -6.72 -26.51 -3.58
CA PRO A 247 -5.63 -26.60 -4.56
C PRO A 247 -6.02 -25.97 -5.90
N GLN A 248 -5.13 -25.17 -6.45
CA GLN A 248 -5.31 -24.70 -7.83
C GLN A 248 -4.98 -25.84 -8.81
N ALA A 249 -5.91 -26.13 -9.72
CA ALA A 249 -5.63 -27.06 -10.82
C ALA A 249 -4.75 -26.36 -11.86
N ALA A 250 -3.88 -27.10 -12.55
CA ALA A 250 -2.91 -26.53 -13.49
C ALA A 250 -3.57 -25.74 -14.64
N ASP A 251 -4.80 -26.09 -14.98
CA ASP A 251 -5.63 -25.50 -16.04
C ASP A 251 -6.63 -24.45 -15.52
N ASP A 252 -6.59 -24.07 -14.25
CA ASP A 252 -7.38 -22.94 -13.72
C ASP A 252 -6.85 -21.57 -14.22
N MET A 253 -5.59 -21.50 -14.68
CA MET A 253 -4.85 -20.27 -15.00
C MET A 253 -5.38 -19.41 -16.18
N PRO A 254 -6.12 -19.92 -17.20
CA PRO A 254 -6.70 -19.05 -18.24
C PRO A 254 -7.84 -18.14 -17.74
N ASN A 255 -8.38 -18.37 -16.53
CA ASN A 255 -9.65 -17.78 -16.11
C ASN A 255 -9.51 -16.66 -15.07
N GLY A 256 -8.31 -16.06 -14.96
CA GLY A 256 -8.08 -14.98 -14.01
C GLY A 256 -8.04 -15.42 -12.54
N LEU A 257 -7.86 -16.72 -12.29
CA LEU A 257 -7.48 -17.24 -10.97
C LEU A 257 -5.95 -17.30 -10.86
N TYR A 258 -5.44 -16.94 -9.69
CA TYR A 258 -4.02 -16.84 -9.42
C TYR A 258 -3.60 -17.85 -8.37
N ALA A 259 -2.38 -18.37 -8.52
CA ALA A 259 -1.75 -19.18 -7.49
C ALA A 259 -1.39 -18.29 -6.31
N SER A 260 -1.82 -18.69 -5.11
CA SER A 260 -1.30 -18.11 -3.87
C SER A 260 -0.95 -19.19 -2.88
N GLY A 261 0.35 -19.45 -2.68
CA GLY A 261 0.81 -20.55 -1.82
C GLY A 261 0.22 -21.93 -2.19
N GLY A 262 -0.09 -22.17 -3.48
CA GLY A 262 -0.75 -23.40 -3.96
C GLY A 262 -2.29 -23.39 -3.85
N LYS A 263 -2.87 -22.30 -3.38
CA LYS A 263 -4.32 -22.08 -3.23
C LYS A 263 -4.89 -21.29 -4.40
N ARG A 264 -6.21 -21.34 -4.56
CA ARG A 264 -6.96 -20.53 -5.54
C ARG A 264 -7.19 -19.12 -4.99
N ALA A 265 -6.74 -18.11 -5.73
CA ALA A 265 -7.01 -16.71 -5.45
C ALA A 265 -7.73 -16.01 -6.61
N SER A 266 -8.58 -15.04 -6.29
CA SER A 266 -9.17 -14.14 -7.28
C SER A 266 -8.12 -13.20 -7.86
N ALA A 267 -8.48 -12.42 -8.89
CA ALA A 267 -7.73 -11.22 -9.22
C ALA A 267 -7.71 -10.23 -8.04
N TRP A 268 -6.72 -9.34 -8.04
CA TRP A 268 -6.69 -8.19 -7.15
C TRP A 268 -7.86 -7.24 -7.45
N CYS A 269 -8.47 -6.68 -6.41
CA CYS A 269 -9.45 -5.62 -6.56
C CYS A 269 -8.81 -4.33 -7.10
N THR A 270 -9.66 -3.41 -7.56
CA THR A 270 -9.25 -2.04 -7.83
C THR A 270 -8.59 -1.44 -6.59
N ALA A 271 -7.54 -0.65 -6.79
CA ALA A 271 -6.83 0.00 -5.69
C ALA A 271 -7.78 0.89 -4.86
N ILE A 272 -7.74 0.71 -3.55
CA ILE A 272 -8.46 1.48 -2.54
C ILE A 272 -7.51 2.58 -2.05
N ALA A 273 -7.79 3.82 -2.45
CA ALA A 273 -6.98 4.97 -2.05
C ALA A 273 -7.28 5.40 -0.61
N VAL A 274 -6.22 5.77 0.11
CA VAL A 274 -6.28 6.32 1.47
C VAL A 274 -5.33 7.50 1.60
N LEU A 275 -5.77 8.56 2.27
CA LEU A 275 -4.95 9.73 2.58
C LEU A 275 -4.62 9.75 4.07
N ALA A 276 -3.36 9.49 4.42
CA ALA A 276 -2.85 9.73 5.77
C ALA A 276 -2.61 11.24 5.94
N LYS A 277 -3.19 11.82 6.99
CA LYS A 277 -3.21 13.27 7.21
C LYS A 277 -2.23 13.70 8.28
N ALA A 278 -1.48 14.77 8.01
CA ALA A 278 -0.56 15.43 8.94
C ALA A 278 -1.29 16.29 9.99
N THR A 279 -2.39 15.76 10.56
CA THR A 279 -3.28 16.51 11.46
C THR A 279 -3.18 16.04 12.91
N SER A 280 -2.28 15.10 13.25
CA SER A 280 -2.05 14.75 14.65
C SER A 280 -1.34 15.90 15.38
N ALA A 281 -1.55 16.02 16.70
CA ALA A 281 -0.89 17.05 17.49
C ALA A 281 0.65 16.99 17.37
N TYR A 282 1.21 15.79 17.29
CA TYR A 282 2.63 15.57 17.05
C TYR A 282 3.08 16.14 15.70
N ASP A 283 2.32 15.88 14.63
CA ASP A 283 2.64 16.36 13.28
C ASP A 283 2.58 17.89 13.20
N LEU A 284 1.57 18.49 13.81
CA LEU A 284 1.40 19.94 13.86
C LEU A 284 2.53 20.62 14.65
N VAL A 285 2.88 20.08 15.82
CA VAL A 285 3.93 20.64 16.68
C VAL A 285 5.31 20.46 16.03
N SER A 286 5.62 19.27 15.50
CA SER A 286 6.91 19.03 14.84
C SER A 286 7.11 19.95 13.63
N GLY A 287 6.08 20.12 12.78
CA GLY A 287 6.12 21.07 11.68
C GLY A 287 6.33 22.52 12.13
N ALA A 288 5.60 22.97 13.15
CA ALA A 288 5.71 24.33 13.68
C ALA A 288 7.09 24.63 14.30
N VAL A 289 7.64 23.68 15.09
CA VAL A 289 8.96 23.83 15.72
C VAL A 289 10.06 23.94 14.66
N ASN A 290 10.03 23.09 13.62
CA ASN A 290 11.03 23.15 12.56
C ASN A 290 10.90 24.43 11.72
N GLN A 291 9.68 24.89 11.45
CA GLN A 291 9.48 26.17 10.77
C GLN A 291 10.00 27.35 11.59
N ALA A 292 9.80 27.35 12.91
CA ALA A 292 10.34 28.36 13.82
C ALA A 292 11.87 28.31 13.92
N ALA A 293 12.46 27.11 13.94
CA ALA A 293 13.91 26.93 13.94
C ALA A 293 14.53 27.45 12.63
N LEU A 294 13.94 27.12 11.48
CA LEU A 294 14.36 27.62 10.17
C LEU A 294 14.27 29.16 10.11
N SER A 295 13.17 29.74 10.60
CA SER A 295 13.01 31.20 10.67
C SER A 295 14.09 31.86 11.51
N THR A 296 14.47 31.26 12.65
CA THR A 296 15.52 31.77 13.54
C THR A 296 16.91 31.70 12.89
N VAL A 297 17.21 30.60 12.19
CA VAL A 297 18.47 30.45 11.46
C VAL A 297 18.56 31.47 10.33
N VAL A 298 17.49 31.66 9.56
CA VAL A 298 17.43 32.65 8.48
C VAL A 298 17.60 34.08 9.01
N ALA A 299 16.93 34.42 10.12
CA ALA A 299 17.10 35.72 10.76
C ALA A 299 18.57 35.95 11.16
N THR A 300 19.20 34.95 11.78
CA THR A 300 20.60 35.01 12.21
C THR A 300 21.57 35.16 11.03
N SER A 301 21.34 34.44 9.92
CA SER A 301 22.17 34.56 8.72
C SER A 301 22.02 35.92 8.05
N ILE A 302 20.80 36.49 8.02
CA ILE A 302 20.56 37.84 7.51
C ILE A 302 21.28 38.86 8.39
N THR A 303 21.16 38.77 9.72
CA THR A 303 21.86 39.68 10.65
C THR A 303 23.37 39.60 10.49
N THR A 304 23.92 38.40 10.32
CA THR A 304 25.37 38.18 10.12
C THR A 304 25.84 38.76 8.78
N ALA A 305 25.06 38.58 7.71
CA ALA A 305 25.37 39.16 6.41
C ALA A 305 25.31 40.70 6.46
N GLN A 306 24.31 41.26 7.15
CA GLN A 306 24.20 42.70 7.37
C GLN A 306 25.37 43.25 8.17
N SER A 307 25.75 42.64 9.29
CA SER A 307 26.89 43.10 10.09
C SER A 307 28.21 43.04 9.32
N THR A 308 28.39 42.01 8.49
CA THR A 308 29.57 41.87 7.62
C THR A 308 29.61 42.95 6.55
N ALA A 309 28.47 43.25 5.92
CA ALA A 309 28.35 44.35 4.95
C ALA A 309 28.62 45.71 5.60
N THR A 310 28.07 45.96 6.81
CA THR A 310 28.34 47.19 7.56
C THR A 310 29.82 47.31 7.92
N ALA A 311 30.46 46.24 8.42
CA ALA A 311 31.88 46.24 8.74
C ALA A 311 32.77 46.50 7.50
N ALA A 312 32.44 45.88 6.36
CA ALA A 312 33.14 46.12 5.10
C ALA A 312 33.00 47.58 4.64
N GLN A 313 31.82 48.18 4.83
CA GLN A 313 31.59 49.58 4.49
C GLN A 313 32.33 50.56 5.44
N THR A 314 32.36 50.26 6.74
CA THR A 314 33.19 51.01 7.69
C THR A 314 34.68 50.92 7.34
N GLN A 315 35.17 49.73 6.96
CA GLN A 315 36.56 49.53 6.56
C GLN A 315 36.90 50.26 5.26
N ALA A 316 36.01 50.24 4.25
CA ALA A 316 36.17 51.00 3.02
C ALA A 316 36.23 52.51 3.30
N ASN A 317 35.31 53.04 4.11
CA ASN A 317 35.31 54.45 4.49
C ASN A 317 36.58 54.85 5.27
N THR A 318 37.09 53.97 6.13
CA THR A 318 38.35 54.21 6.87
C THR A 318 39.57 54.17 5.94
N ALA A 319 39.58 53.28 4.94
CA ALA A 319 40.65 53.19 3.94
C ALA A 319 40.67 54.42 3.01
N THR A 320 39.50 54.96 2.63
CA THR A 320 39.41 56.20 1.85
C THR A 320 39.95 57.41 2.62
N VAL A 321 39.80 57.43 3.95
CA VAL A 321 40.38 58.48 4.81
C VAL A 321 41.90 58.34 4.95
N LEU A 322 42.45 57.12 4.83
CA LEU A 322 43.89 56.87 4.98
C LEU A 322 44.72 57.09 3.70
N ILE A 323 44.10 57.26 2.53
CA ILE A 323 44.82 57.46 1.25
C ILE A 323 45.01 58.96 0.92
N VAL A 324 44.48 59.88 1.72
CA VAL A 324 44.77 61.32 1.59
C VAL A 324 45.99 61.66 2.43
N GLU A 325 47.17 61.17 2.03
CA GLU A 325 48.52 61.70 2.34
C GLU A 325 49.54 60.61 2.01
N ASP A 326 49.99 60.52 0.75
CA ASP A 326 51.43 60.37 0.46
C ASP A 326 51.69 60.58 -1.04
N HIS A 327 51.74 61.85 -1.46
CA HIS A 327 52.30 62.19 -2.75
C HIS A 327 53.14 63.46 -2.63
N LEU A 328 54.28 63.39 -1.94
CA LEU A 328 55.43 64.23 -2.27
C LEU A 328 56.75 63.48 -1.95
N SER A 329 57.46 63.12 -3.02
CA SER A 329 58.89 62.78 -3.03
C SER A 329 59.70 64.06 -3.30
N PRO A 330 61.04 64.11 -3.16
CA PRO A 330 61.84 63.83 -1.96
C PRO A 330 62.77 65.02 -1.57
N GLU A 331 63.40 64.89 -0.40
CA GLU A 331 64.60 65.59 0.09
C GLU A 331 64.58 67.12 0.31
N LEU A 332 64.28 67.53 1.55
CA LEU A 332 64.95 68.64 2.24
C LEU A 332 65.19 68.28 3.72
N PRO A 333 66.25 68.80 4.37
CA PRO A 333 66.81 68.19 5.56
C PRO A 333 66.10 68.57 6.86
N SER A 334 66.07 67.57 7.75
CA SER A 334 65.83 67.58 9.20
C SER A 334 65.48 68.94 9.84
N ALA A 335 64.21 69.10 10.20
CA ALA A 335 63.80 69.98 11.29
C ALA A 335 62.81 69.25 12.21
N THR A 336 63.19 69.14 13.47
CA THR A 336 62.38 68.63 14.58
C THR A 336 61.18 69.56 14.81
N TYR A 337 59.95 69.06 14.66
CA TYR A 337 58.74 69.81 15.00
C TYR A 337 58.16 69.35 16.35
N PRO A 338 57.75 70.27 17.24
CA PRO A 338 57.13 69.91 18.51
C PRO A 338 55.64 69.58 18.37
N ALA A 339 55.19 68.68 19.25
CA ALA A 339 53.80 68.30 19.43
C ALA A 339 52.99 69.48 19.96
N ASN A 340 51.90 69.84 19.26
CA ASN A 340 50.60 70.32 19.77
C ASN A 340 49.82 70.98 18.62
N LYS A 341 48.94 70.23 17.95
CA LYS A 341 47.92 70.79 17.06
C LYS A 341 46.62 70.95 17.85
N GLN A 342 46.16 72.19 18.05
CA GLN A 342 44.78 72.48 18.45
C GLN A 342 44.01 72.97 17.22
N VAL A 343 42.84 72.37 16.98
CA VAL A 343 41.89 72.83 15.95
C VAL A 343 40.84 73.66 16.65
N TYR A 344 40.69 74.93 16.25
CA TYR A 344 39.58 75.78 16.67
C TYR A 344 38.46 75.69 15.64
N GLN A 345 37.25 75.38 16.10
CA GLN A 345 36.05 75.37 15.27
C GLN A 345 35.17 76.56 15.64
N THR A 346 34.83 77.40 14.67
CA THR A 346 33.82 78.46 14.83
C THR A 346 32.47 77.90 14.38
N ALA A 347 31.48 77.90 15.27
CA ALA A 347 30.16 77.33 15.02
C ALA A 347 29.40 78.11 13.94
N GLY A 348 28.83 77.40 12.96
CA GLY A 348 27.84 77.95 12.00
C GLY A 348 28.18 77.86 10.50
N ALA A 349 29.03 76.94 10.05
CA ALA A 349 29.47 76.90 8.66
C ALA A 349 28.58 76.03 7.73
N GLN A 350 28.18 76.61 6.59
CA GLN A 350 27.41 75.99 5.48
C GLN A 350 28.32 75.11 4.59
N PRO A 351 27.77 74.21 3.73
CA PRO A 351 28.55 73.35 2.84
C PRO A 351 29.53 74.16 1.96
N ASN A 352 30.72 73.61 1.70
CA ASN A 352 31.85 74.25 0.99
C ASN A 352 32.60 75.36 1.75
N THR A 353 32.73 75.25 3.07
CA THR A 353 33.64 76.13 3.82
C THR A 353 35.09 75.67 3.71
N MET A 354 35.99 76.61 3.41
CA MET A 354 37.44 76.37 3.42
C MET A 354 37.92 76.12 4.85
N TRP A 355 38.66 75.03 5.03
CA TRP A 355 39.35 74.76 6.28
C TRP A 355 40.78 75.28 6.14
N GLN A 356 41.18 76.14 7.07
CA GLN A 356 42.54 76.63 7.15
C GLN A 356 43.25 75.93 8.30
N VAL A 357 44.33 75.23 7.97
CA VAL A 357 45.19 74.58 8.97
C VAL A 357 46.58 75.19 8.84
N SER A 358 47.12 75.64 9.96
CA SER A 358 48.50 76.12 10.05
C SER A 358 49.30 75.16 10.92
N ALA A 359 50.49 74.79 10.44
CA ALA A 359 51.41 73.92 11.19
C ALA A 359 52.40 74.71 12.06
N ASP A 360 52.58 76.01 11.80
CA ASP A 360 53.60 76.88 12.41
C ASP A 360 53.04 78.23 12.90
N GLY A 361 51.75 78.50 12.69
CA GLY A 361 51.10 79.78 13.02
C GLY A 361 51.39 80.92 12.03
N ALA A 362 52.22 80.70 11.01
CA ALA A 362 52.64 81.72 10.05
C ALA A 362 52.20 81.42 8.61
N SER A 363 52.02 80.14 8.28
CA SER A 363 51.65 79.66 6.94
C SER A 363 50.29 78.97 6.97
N TRP A 364 49.36 79.38 6.10
CA TRP A 364 48.00 78.82 6.06
C TRP A 364 47.77 78.03 4.77
N LEU A 365 47.46 76.74 4.91
CA LEU A 365 46.99 75.93 3.79
C LEU A 365 45.46 75.98 3.75
N SER A 366 44.90 76.46 2.63
CA SER A 366 43.45 76.45 2.43
C SER A 366 43.05 75.14 1.76
N VAL A 367 42.36 74.25 2.48
CA VAL A 367 41.83 73.00 1.93
C VAL A 367 40.34 73.17 1.66
N LYS A 368 39.93 72.95 0.41
CA LYS A 368 38.53 72.93 0.01
C LYS A 368 38.08 71.47 -0.02
N VAL A 369 37.31 71.06 0.98
CA VAL A 369 36.72 69.71 1.02
C VAL A 369 35.40 69.78 0.25
N ASP A 370 35.33 69.10 -0.90
CA ASP A 370 34.10 68.99 -1.67
C ASP A 370 33.20 67.91 -1.03
N THR A 371 32.12 68.35 -0.40
CA THR A 371 31.17 67.45 0.29
C THR A 371 30.00 67.04 -0.61
N SER A 372 30.04 67.35 -1.92
CA SER A 372 28.92 67.10 -2.85
C SER A 372 28.53 65.62 -2.99
N ASN A 373 29.40 64.68 -2.60
CA ASN A 373 29.13 63.23 -2.68
C ASN A 373 28.91 62.54 -1.31
N LEU A 374 28.81 63.29 -0.20
CA LEU A 374 28.53 62.70 1.12
C LEU A 374 27.03 62.76 1.42
N SER A 375 26.28 61.73 1.02
CA SER A 375 24.90 61.52 1.49
C SER A 375 24.91 60.74 2.81
N GLY A 376 25.12 61.46 3.91
CA GLY A 376 25.03 60.87 5.25
C GLY A 376 25.13 61.91 6.35
N THR A 377 24.36 61.72 7.42
CA THR A 377 24.44 62.53 8.65
C THR A 377 25.83 62.40 9.25
N VAL A 378 26.58 63.50 9.34
CA VAL A 378 27.88 63.52 10.02
C VAL A 378 27.64 63.31 11.51
N VAL A 379 27.88 62.09 11.99
CA VAL A 379 27.92 61.78 13.42
C VAL A 379 29.20 62.40 13.98
N THR A 380 29.05 63.39 14.85
CA THR A 380 30.15 64.02 15.56
C THR A 380 30.65 63.05 16.62
N ASN A 381 31.63 62.20 16.29
CA ASN A 381 32.36 61.46 17.32
C ASN A 381 33.33 62.43 18.01
N GLN A 382 32.97 62.87 19.22
CA GLN A 382 33.95 63.38 20.18
C GLN A 382 34.97 62.25 20.42
N ILE A 383 36.17 62.37 19.87
CA ILE A 383 37.29 61.55 20.29
C ILE A 383 37.66 62.04 21.70
N ALA A 384 37.14 61.35 22.71
CA ALA A 384 37.64 61.45 24.06
C ALA A 384 39.13 61.04 24.04
N THR A 385 39.98 61.93 24.55
CA THR A 385 41.41 61.73 24.73
C THR A 385 41.66 60.59 25.73
N GLY A 386 41.72 59.36 25.24
CA GLY A 386 42.20 58.18 25.95
C GLY A 386 43.46 57.66 25.27
N ALA A 387 44.54 57.48 26.03
CA ALA A 387 45.81 56.95 25.55
C ALA A 387 45.62 55.53 24.98
N VAL A 388 45.93 55.34 23.68
CA VAL A 388 45.97 54.01 23.07
C VAL A 388 47.41 53.48 23.18
N THR A 389 47.61 52.49 24.04
CA THR A 389 48.84 51.70 24.08
C THR A 389 48.76 50.66 22.95
N ALA A 390 49.69 50.70 22.00
CA ALA A 390 49.75 49.73 20.91
C ALA A 390 50.23 48.37 21.41
N GLU A 391 49.32 47.38 21.48
CA GLU A 391 49.70 45.97 21.64
C GLU A 391 50.04 45.36 20.28
N LYS A 392 51.27 44.85 20.14
CA LYS A 392 51.73 44.10 18.96
C LYS A 392 51.21 42.66 19.01
N THR A 393 50.11 42.37 18.32
CA THR A 393 49.67 40.98 18.14
C THR A 393 50.39 40.34 16.94
N LYS A 394 51.30 39.39 17.23
CA LYS A 394 51.98 38.55 16.23
C LYS A 394 51.00 37.54 15.63
N ILE A 395 50.77 37.60 14.32
CA ILE A 395 50.08 36.55 13.56
C ILE A 395 51.11 35.51 13.08
N LYS A 396 51.05 34.29 13.62
CA LYS A 396 51.81 33.11 13.14
C LYS A 396 51.05 32.48 11.96
N ARG A 397 51.66 32.44 10.77
CA ARG A 397 51.19 31.61 9.65
C ARG A 397 51.63 30.16 9.86
N HIS A 398 50.68 29.22 9.87
CA HIS A 398 50.95 27.79 9.75
C HIS A 398 50.99 27.41 8.26
N TYR A 399 52.04 26.71 7.85
CA TYR A 399 52.07 25.90 6.63
C TYR A 399 51.70 24.47 7.01
N ILE A 400 50.82 23.83 6.23
CA ILE A 400 50.60 22.39 6.24
C ILE A 400 51.30 21.83 5.00
N ILE A 401 52.12 20.80 5.21
CA ILE A 401 52.81 19.99 4.18
C ILE A 401 51.83 18.95 3.64
#